data_AF-A0A429N208-F1
#
_entry.id   AF-A0A429N208-F1
#
_cell.length_a   1.000
_cell.length_b   1.000
_cell.length_c   1.000
_cell.angle_alpha   90.00
_cell.angle_beta   90.00
_cell.angle_gamma   90.00
#
_symmetry.space_group_name_H-M   'P 1'
#
loop_
_entity.id
_entity.type
_entity.pdbx_description
1 polymer ?
#
loop_
_entity_poly.entity_id
_entity_poly.type
_entity_poly.pdbx_seq_one_letter_code
_entity_poly.pdbx_strand_id
1 'polypeptide(L)'
;MPATAPRPPALPPGWERAARQPHGPGTATAGDILREPPAHAAATGTGTDTAVDTDTEQSLALQVRAVQAMCRHVFAFRLAMIALAAPSALVHAAPGLAVRLVGAAVVVTFMGSYVLFRDWERFGPLLLRHPTLLAADTVLGALPLIAAGPDSTLAYVSVCTPLLAGILYGWRGAAVLASLQSLILLLVQAAEQNLHAHLAQAALVPGLCLIAGAAGASQRTLLLRFGAATRALTTAHARLAAVEAVSEERARLARDMHDSVAKTLQGVALAADALAATAGAEHPDTARLRQQADLVARSARRAATEARELLTDLRQEPHGGPSPTTDLVASLIAETHAFTARTGLPAVCHPAGAPV
;
A
#
# COMPACT_ATOMS: atom_id res chain seq x y z
N MET A 1 -68.79 -31.20 9.35
CA MET A 1 -67.92 -30.31 8.56
C MET A 1 -66.72 -29.96 9.43
N PRO A 2 -65.47 -30.12 8.97
CA PRO A 2 -64.29 -29.74 9.77
C PRO A 2 -64.11 -28.21 9.76
N ALA A 3 -63.59 -27.65 10.85
CA ALA A 3 -63.41 -26.21 11.01
C ALA A 3 -62.08 -25.71 10.41
N THR A 4 -62.11 -24.55 9.76
CA THR A 4 -60.93 -23.94 9.12
C THR A 4 -60.03 -23.25 10.15
N ALA A 5 -58.72 -23.54 10.11
CA ALA A 5 -57.74 -22.87 10.98
C ALA A 5 -57.57 -21.37 10.61
N PRO A 6 -57.30 -20.48 11.59
CA PRO A 6 -57.12 -19.05 11.34
C PRO A 6 -55.83 -18.76 10.57
N ARG A 7 -55.86 -17.74 9.69
CA ARG A 7 -54.67 -17.26 8.96
C ARG A 7 -53.74 -16.47 9.91
N PRO A 8 -52.42 -16.71 9.89
CA PRO A 8 -51.46 -15.88 10.62
C PRO A 8 -51.26 -14.51 9.93
N PRO A 9 -50.79 -13.48 10.67
CA PRO A 9 -50.50 -12.15 10.11
C PRO A 9 -49.33 -12.16 9.10
N ALA A 10 -49.25 -11.09 8.31
CA ALA A 10 -48.17 -10.80 7.36
C ALA A 10 -47.07 -9.91 8.01
N LEU A 11 -45.84 -9.97 7.49
CA LEU A 11 -44.73 -9.09 7.91
C LEU A 11 -44.69 -7.82 7.04
N PRO A 12 -44.11 -6.72 7.54
CA PRO A 12 -43.53 -5.67 6.70
C PRO A 12 -42.49 -6.23 5.70
N PRO A 13 -42.26 -5.54 4.57
CA PRO A 13 -41.34 -6.02 3.53
C PRO A 13 -39.92 -6.23 4.08
N GLY A 14 -39.32 -7.36 3.71
CA GLY A 14 -38.00 -7.77 4.17
C GLY A 14 -37.98 -8.87 5.25
N TRP A 15 -39.12 -9.24 5.88
CA TRP A 15 -39.16 -10.44 6.74
C TRP A 15 -39.57 -11.70 5.97
N GLU A 16 -38.69 -12.71 5.99
CA GLU A 16 -38.99 -14.08 5.60
C GLU A 16 -39.22 -14.94 6.86
N ARG A 17 -40.12 -15.92 6.78
CA ARG A 17 -40.38 -16.85 7.88
C ARG A 17 -39.42 -18.03 7.78
N ALA A 18 -38.60 -18.24 8.80
CA ALA A 18 -37.68 -19.38 8.88
C ALA A 18 -38.44 -20.72 8.71
N ALA A 19 -38.21 -21.39 7.57
CA ALA A 19 -38.87 -22.65 7.25
C ALA A 19 -38.17 -23.82 7.93
N ARG A 20 -38.89 -24.57 8.78
CA ARG A 20 -38.39 -25.85 9.31
C ARG A 20 -38.32 -26.87 8.18
N GLN A 21 -37.11 -27.19 7.70
CA GLN A 21 -36.92 -28.25 6.71
C GLN A 21 -37.10 -29.64 7.37
N PRO A 22 -37.99 -30.51 6.85
CA PRO A 22 -38.12 -31.87 7.36
C PRO A 22 -36.91 -32.70 6.94
N HIS A 23 -36.13 -33.18 7.90
CA HIS A 23 -35.00 -34.08 7.64
C HIS A 23 -35.50 -35.49 7.30
N GLY A 24 -35.17 -35.98 6.10
CA GLY A 24 -35.28 -37.40 5.76
C GLY A 24 -34.08 -38.19 6.30
N PRO A 25 -34.22 -39.51 6.58
CA PRO A 25 -33.15 -40.31 7.17
C PRO A 25 -32.05 -40.65 6.15
N GLY A 26 -31.02 -39.81 6.09
CA GLY A 26 -29.77 -40.08 5.34
C GLY A 26 -28.79 -40.92 6.17
N THR A 27 -28.40 -42.08 5.65
CA THR A 27 -27.50 -43.06 6.28
C THR A 27 -26.19 -42.46 6.79
N ALA A 28 -25.90 -42.67 8.08
CA ALA A 28 -24.57 -42.41 8.64
C ALA A 28 -23.60 -43.55 8.30
N THR A 29 -22.44 -43.21 7.72
CA THR A 29 -21.28 -44.11 7.58
C THR A 29 -20.13 -43.58 8.43
N ALA A 30 -19.76 -44.30 9.48
CA ALA A 30 -18.60 -43.96 10.30
C ALA A 30 -17.31 -44.22 9.51
N GLY A 31 -16.44 -43.22 9.33
CA GLY A 31 -15.27 -43.40 8.49
C GLY A 31 -14.37 -42.20 8.18
N ASP A 32 -14.38 -41.11 8.97
CA ASP A 32 -13.25 -40.16 8.97
C ASP A 32 -13.13 -39.45 10.33
N ILE A 33 -12.12 -39.82 11.11
CA ILE A 33 -11.74 -39.17 12.38
C ILE A 33 -10.24 -38.87 12.26
N LEU A 34 -9.83 -37.68 12.70
CA LEU A 34 -8.54 -37.02 12.42
C LEU A 34 -8.38 -36.51 10.97
N ARG A 35 -8.97 -35.34 10.71
CA ARG A 35 -8.24 -34.30 9.98
C ARG A 35 -8.57 -32.91 10.52
N GLU A 36 -7.58 -32.28 11.15
CA GLU A 36 -7.65 -30.85 11.45
C GLU A 36 -7.65 -30.07 10.12
N PRO A 37 -8.60 -29.15 9.87
CA PRO A 37 -8.35 -28.06 8.94
C PRO A 37 -7.31 -27.13 9.59
N PRO A 38 -6.31 -26.62 8.85
CA PRO A 38 -5.34 -25.70 9.40
C PRO A 38 -6.06 -24.44 9.90
N ALA A 39 -5.67 -23.96 11.08
CA ALA A 39 -6.25 -22.75 11.64
C ALA A 39 -6.06 -21.58 10.66
N HIS A 40 -7.17 -21.05 10.13
CA HIS A 40 -7.18 -19.71 9.58
C HIS A 40 -6.92 -18.75 10.73
N ALA A 41 -5.64 -18.40 10.92
CA ALA A 41 -5.22 -17.34 11.82
C ALA A 41 -5.87 -16.05 11.34
N ALA A 42 -7.02 -15.71 11.93
CA ALA A 42 -7.68 -14.44 11.70
C ALA A 42 -6.71 -13.34 12.13
N ALA A 43 -6.15 -12.64 11.16
CA ALA A 43 -5.15 -11.62 11.39
C ALA A 43 -5.81 -10.36 11.99
N THR A 44 -6.08 -10.39 13.29
CA THR A 44 -6.32 -9.20 14.12
C THR A 44 -4.99 -8.45 14.31
N GLY A 45 -4.39 -8.07 13.18
CA GLY A 45 -3.28 -7.15 13.11
C GLY A 45 -3.80 -5.73 13.24
N THR A 46 -3.26 -5.03 14.22
CA THR A 46 -3.09 -3.57 14.26
C THR A 46 -3.33 -2.87 12.91
N GLY A 47 -4.43 -2.10 12.81
CA GLY A 47 -4.79 -1.34 11.61
C GLY A 47 -3.74 -0.30 11.19
N THR A 48 -2.82 0.06 12.09
CA THR A 48 -1.66 0.89 11.82
C THR A 48 -0.52 0.15 11.12
N ASP A 49 -0.22 -1.08 11.54
CA ASP A 49 0.90 -1.85 10.97
C ASP A 49 0.54 -2.38 9.59
N THR A 50 -0.67 -2.92 9.43
CA THR A 50 -1.21 -3.37 8.14
C THR A 50 -1.28 -2.24 7.10
N ALA A 51 -1.61 -1.01 7.52
CA ALA A 51 -1.54 0.16 6.64
C ALA A 51 -0.10 0.52 6.25
N VAL A 52 0.84 0.53 7.21
CA VAL A 52 2.26 0.87 6.96
C VAL A 52 2.97 -0.17 6.09
N ASP A 53 2.67 -1.46 6.27
CA ASP A 53 3.19 -2.53 5.42
C ASP A 53 2.63 -2.44 4.00
N THR A 54 1.31 -2.25 3.83
CA THR A 54 0.72 -2.12 2.49
C THR A 54 1.21 -0.88 1.72
N ASP A 55 1.41 0.27 2.38
CA ASP A 55 2.08 1.44 1.78
C ASP A 55 3.53 1.11 1.36
N THR A 56 4.24 0.33 2.17
CA THR A 56 5.63 -0.09 1.91
C THR A 56 5.73 -1.07 0.74
N GLU A 57 4.81 -2.03 0.64
CA GLU A 57 4.71 -2.95 -0.50
C GLU A 57 4.32 -2.23 -1.80
N GLN A 58 3.28 -1.37 -1.77
CA GLN A 58 2.83 -0.61 -2.94
C GLN A 58 3.95 0.29 -3.50
N SER A 59 4.63 1.01 -2.62
CA SER A 59 5.72 1.92 -3.01
C SER A 59 6.97 1.19 -3.50
N LEU A 60 7.25 -0.02 -3.00
CA LEU A 60 8.30 -0.89 -3.54
C LEU A 60 7.89 -1.45 -4.93
N ALA A 61 6.65 -1.89 -5.09
CA ALA A 61 6.11 -2.35 -6.38
C ALA A 61 6.14 -1.25 -7.45
N LEU A 62 5.83 0.00 -7.08
CA LEU A 62 5.96 1.17 -7.97
C LEU A 62 7.42 1.41 -8.40
N GLN A 63 8.39 1.31 -7.48
CA GLN A 63 9.81 1.45 -7.80
C GLN A 63 10.30 0.33 -8.74
N VAL A 64 9.89 -0.92 -8.50
CA VAL A 64 10.20 -2.07 -9.37
C VAL A 64 9.62 -1.85 -10.78
N ARG A 65 8.35 -1.45 -10.89
CA ARG A 65 7.69 -1.13 -12.17
C ARG A 65 8.39 0.01 -12.93
N ALA A 66 8.83 1.06 -12.22
CA ALA A 66 9.57 2.17 -12.83
C ALA A 66 10.94 1.72 -13.40
N VAL A 67 11.70 0.92 -12.65
CA VAL A 67 12.99 0.37 -13.12
C VAL A 67 12.77 -0.60 -14.29
N GLN A 68 11.75 -1.45 -14.24
CA GLN A 68 11.34 -2.33 -15.35
C GLN A 68 11.00 -1.54 -16.62
N ALA A 69 10.23 -0.45 -16.51
CA ALA A 69 9.89 0.41 -17.63
C ALA A 69 11.15 1.07 -18.23
N MET A 70 12.06 1.59 -17.40
CA MET A 70 13.34 2.13 -17.87
C MET A 70 14.19 1.09 -18.60
N CYS A 71 14.32 -0.13 -18.05
CA CYS A 71 15.07 -1.21 -18.70
C CYS A 71 14.46 -1.55 -20.07
N ARG A 72 13.14 -1.70 -20.16
CA ARG A 72 12.42 -1.92 -21.43
C ARG A 72 12.65 -0.80 -22.45
N HIS A 73 12.67 0.46 -22.03
CA HIS A 73 13.00 1.57 -22.94
C HIS A 73 14.44 1.50 -23.46
N VAL A 74 15.42 1.11 -22.65
CA VAL A 74 16.81 0.90 -23.11
C VAL A 74 16.90 -0.25 -24.12
N PHE A 75 16.19 -1.37 -23.90
CA PHE A 75 16.15 -2.45 -24.90
C PHE A 75 15.42 -2.05 -26.19
N ALA A 76 14.31 -1.32 -26.11
CA ALA A 76 13.60 -0.80 -27.28
C ALA A 76 14.48 0.15 -28.13
N PHE A 77 15.18 1.06 -27.46
CA PHE A 77 16.17 1.93 -28.09
C PHE A 77 17.31 1.14 -28.74
N ARG A 78 17.86 0.15 -28.03
CA ARG A 78 18.91 -0.74 -28.55
C ARG A 78 18.46 -1.52 -29.78
N LEU A 79 17.23 -2.06 -29.78
CA LEU A 79 16.63 -2.76 -30.92
C LEU A 79 16.52 -1.84 -32.15
N ALA A 80 16.03 -0.62 -31.97
CA ALA A 80 15.95 0.37 -33.04
C ALA A 80 17.34 0.76 -33.58
N MET A 81 18.30 1.00 -32.69
CA MET A 81 19.69 1.31 -33.05
C MET A 81 20.36 0.16 -33.84
N ILE A 82 20.16 -1.10 -33.43
CA ILE A 82 20.68 -2.26 -34.19
C ILE A 82 20.00 -2.35 -35.56
N ALA A 83 18.67 -2.18 -35.64
CA ALA A 83 17.94 -2.25 -36.90
C ALA A 83 18.38 -1.18 -37.92
N LEU A 84 18.72 0.03 -37.44
CA LEU A 84 19.24 1.13 -38.27
C LEU A 84 20.71 0.95 -38.64
N ALA A 85 21.55 0.47 -37.71
CA ALA A 85 22.99 0.31 -37.92
C ALA A 85 23.34 -0.93 -38.78
N ALA A 86 22.65 -2.05 -38.58
CA ALA A 86 23.00 -3.34 -39.17
C ALA A 86 23.13 -3.35 -40.70
N PRO A 87 22.25 -2.71 -41.51
CA PRO A 87 22.41 -2.65 -42.95
C PRO A 87 23.73 -1.98 -43.36
N SER A 88 24.07 -0.85 -42.71
CA SER A 88 25.32 -0.14 -42.99
C SER A 88 26.56 -0.96 -42.60
N ALA A 89 26.52 -1.64 -41.45
CA ALA A 89 27.64 -2.47 -40.99
C ALA A 89 27.85 -3.73 -41.86
N LEU A 90 26.76 -4.34 -42.37
CA LEU A 90 26.86 -5.49 -43.28
C LEU A 90 27.39 -5.12 -44.67
N VAL A 91 27.13 -3.91 -45.16
CA VAL A 91 27.66 -3.41 -46.44
C VAL A 91 29.16 -3.08 -46.36
N HIS A 92 29.65 -2.60 -45.21
CA HIS A 92 31.06 -2.24 -45.02
C HIS A 92 31.92 -3.36 -44.39
N ALA A 93 31.32 -4.48 -43.98
CA ALA A 93 32.06 -5.62 -43.44
C ALA A 93 32.92 -6.30 -44.51
N ALA A 94 34.12 -6.76 -44.12
CA ALA A 94 35.02 -7.44 -45.04
C ALA A 94 34.39 -8.76 -45.60
N PRO A 95 34.65 -9.10 -46.87
CA PRO A 95 34.04 -10.26 -47.52
C PRO A 95 34.49 -11.59 -46.90
N GLY A 96 33.66 -12.63 -47.07
CA GLY A 96 33.95 -13.99 -46.58
C GLY A 96 33.46 -14.23 -45.15
N LEU A 97 34.38 -14.47 -44.21
CA LEU A 97 34.02 -14.84 -42.84
C LEU A 97 33.62 -13.65 -41.97
N ALA A 98 34.19 -12.46 -42.18
CA ALA A 98 33.91 -11.28 -41.35
C ALA A 98 32.43 -10.86 -41.43
N VAL A 99 31.88 -10.65 -42.63
CA VAL A 99 30.44 -10.36 -42.81
C VAL A 99 29.52 -11.44 -42.21
N ARG A 100 29.92 -12.72 -42.21
CA ARG A 100 29.15 -13.80 -41.55
C ARG A 100 29.17 -13.69 -40.03
N LEU A 101 30.30 -13.32 -39.43
CA LEU A 101 30.43 -13.08 -38.00
C LEU A 101 29.69 -11.81 -37.55
N VAL A 102 29.76 -10.72 -38.33
CA VAL A 102 28.97 -9.50 -38.14
C VAL A 102 27.48 -9.83 -38.15
N GLY A 103 26.99 -10.54 -39.18
CA GLY A 103 25.58 -10.95 -39.28
C GLY A 103 25.13 -11.84 -38.13
N ALA A 104 25.94 -12.83 -37.73
CA ALA A 104 25.63 -13.69 -36.59
C ALA A 104 25.56 -12.90 -35.27
N ALA A 105 26.52 -12.02 -35.00
CA ALA A 105 26.54 -11.20 -33.79
C ALA A 105 25.40 -10.16 -33.75
N VAL A 106 25.04 -9.57 -34.90
CA VAL A 106 23.85 -8.72 -35.05
C VAL A 106 22.58 -9.50 -34.73
N VAL A 107 22.38 -10.70 -35.31
CA VAL A 107 21.19 -11.52 -35.04
C VAL A 107 21.11 -11.95 -33.57
N VAL A 108 22.24 -12.36 -32.97
CA VAL A 108 22.29 -12.76 -31.55
C VAL A 108 22.01 -11.59 -30.62
N THR A 109 22.63 -10.42 -30.83
CA THR A 109 22.42 -9.25 -29.97
C THR A 109 21.04 -8.61 -30.16
N PHE A 110 20.49 -8.63 -31.38
CA PHE A 110 19.11 -8.22 -31.66
C PHE A 110 18.11 -9.17 -30.98
N MET A 111 18.25 -10.49 -31.19
CA MET A 111 17.32 -11.47 -30.61
C MET A 111 17.40 -11.51 -29.08
N GLY A 112 18.61 -11.40 -28.50
CA GLY A 112 18.78 -11.25 -27.06
C GLY A 112 18.10 -10.00 -26.51
N SER A 113 18.29 -8.85 -27.18
CA SER A 113 17.60 -7.60 -26.83
C SER A 113 16.07 -7.72 -26.97
N TYR A 114 15.57 -8.45 -27.97
CA TYR A 114 14.16 -8.68 -28.22
C TYR A 114 13.52 -9.54 -27.13
N VAL A 115 14.15 -10.66 -26.78
CA VAL A 115 13.68 -11.57 -25.70
C VAL A 115 13.68 -10.84 -24.34
N LEU A 116 14.70 -10.04 -24.04
CA LEU A 116 14.72 -9.26 -22.79
C LEU A 116 13.74 -8.08 -22.79
N PHE A 117 13.46 -7.47 -23.95
CA PHE A 117 12.40 -6.45 -24.08
C PHE A 117 11.00 -7.04 -23.87
N ARG A 118 10.73 -8.18 -24.52
CA ARG A 118 9.43 -8.85 -24.56
C ARG A 118 9.11 -9.55 -23.23
N ASP A 119 9.97 -10.48 -22.81
CA ASP A 119 9.71 -11.41 -21.72
C ASP A 119 10.49 -11.01 -20.45
N TRP A 120 10.62 -9.69 -20.19
CA TRP A 120 11.39 -9.12 -19.07
C TRP A 120 11.05 -9.73 -17.71
N GLU A 121 9.78 -10.06 -17.48
CA GLU A 121 9.32 -10.66 -16.22
C GLU A 121 9.97 -12.02 -15.93
N ARG A 122 10.36 -12.76 -16.98
CA ARG A 122 11.07 -14.03 -16.90
C ARG A 122 12.60 -13.85 -16.82
N PHE A 123 13.15 -12.90 -17.57
CA PHE A 123 14.61 -12.77 -17.75
C PHE A 123 15.27 -11.68 -16.89
N GLY A 124 14.53 -10.67 -16.43
CA GLY A 124 15.02 -9.62 -15.53
C GLY A 124 15.59 -10.15 -14.20
N PRO A 125 14.94 -11.10 -13.51
CA PRO A 125 15.50 -11.74 -12.31
C PRO A 125 16.76 -12.55 -12.59
N LEU A 126 16.88 -13.17 -13.77
CA LEU A 126 18.08 -13.89 -14.20
C LEU A 126 19.24 -12.91 -14.46
N LEU A 127 18.95 -11.78 -15.13
CA LEU A 127 19.92 -10.72 -15.40
C LEU A 127 20.50 -10.16 -14.10
N LEU A 128 19.63 -9.78 -13.15
CA LEU A 128 20.02 -9.27 -11.83
C LEU A 128 20.87 -10.26 -11.01
N ARG A 129 20.67 -11.57 -11.18
CA ARG A 129 21.47 -12.62 -10.53
C ARG A 129 22.82 -12.88 -11.23
N HIS A 130 22.91 -12.65 -12.54
CA HIS A 130 24.05 -13.03 -13.36
C HIS A 130 24.56 -11.83 -14.19
N PRO A 131 25.33 -10.89 -13.59
CA PRO A 131 25.94 -9.78 -14.31
C PRO A 131 26.92 -10.24 -15.42
N THR A 132 27.39 -11.50 -15.35
CA THR A 132 28.13 -12.17 -16.42
C THR A 132 27.38 -12.22 -17.76
N LEU A 133 26.03 -12.19 -17.76
CA LEU A 133 25.23 -12.09 -18.98
C LEU A 133 25.46 -10.76 -19.71
N LEU A 134 25.64 -9.65 -18.98
CA LEU A 134 25.97 -8.36 -19.58
C LEU A 134 27.44 -8.28 -19.99
N ALA A 135 28.35 -8.96 -19.29
CA ALA A 135 29.73 -9.10 -19.75
C ALA A 135 29.81 -9.91 -21.06
N ALA A 136 29.04 -11.00 -21.18
CA ALA A 136 28.93 -11.78 -22.41
C ALA A 136 28.29 -10.96 -23.55
N ASP A 137 27.24 -10.19 -23.27
CA ASP A 137 26.64 -9.24 -24.21
C ASP A 137 27.63 -8.14 -24.66
N THR A 138 28.46 -7.63 -23.75
CA THR A 138 29.55 -6.68 -24.05
C THR A 138 30.55 -7.29 -25.06
N VAL A 139 30.94 -8.55 -24.86
CA VAL A 139 31.85 -9.28 -25.77
C VAL A 139 31.18 -9.59 -27.11
N LEU A 140 29.91 -10.00 -27.12
CA LEU A 140 29.14 -10.24 -28.35
C LEU A 140 28.94 -8.94 -29.16
N GLY A 141 28.74 -7.81 -28.49
CA GLY A 141 28.69 -6.48 -29.10
C GLY A 141 30.05 -5.97 -29.62
N ALA A 142 31.17 -6.55 -29.18
CA ALA A 142 32.51 -6.23 -29.66
C ALA A 142 32.88 -6.97 -30.96
N LEU A 143 32.32 -8.17 -31.20
CA LEU A 143 32.62 -8.97 -32.40
C LEU A 143 32.38 -8.24 -33.73
N PRO A 144 31.29 -7.45 -33.92
CA PRO A 144 31.14 -6.63 -35.11
C PRO A 144 32.21 -5.56 -35.27
N LEU A 145 32.69 -4.96 -34.17
CA LEU A 145 33.66 -3.86 -34.20
C LEU A 145 35.06 -4.35 -34.62
N ILE A 146 35.40 -5.59 -34.28
CA ILE A 146 36.62 -6.27 -34.74
C ILE A 146 36.55 -6.66 -36.23
N ALA A 147 35.34 -6.77 -36.81
CA ALA A 147 35.11 -7.30 -38.15
C ALA A 147 34.61 -6.28 -39.20
N ALA A 148 34.14 -5.11 -38.75
CA ALA A 148 33.66 -3.99 -39.57
C ALA A 148 34.18 -2.62 -39.11
N GLY A 149 35.16 -2.61 -38.19
CA GLY A 149 35.85 -1.41 -37.71
C GLY A 149 35.12 -0.65 -36.57
N PRO A 150 35.86 0.13 -35.77
CA PRO A 150 35.33 0.89 -34.64
C PRO A 150 34.55 2.16 -35.05
N ASP A 151 34.75 2.69 -36.27
CA ASP A 151 33.94 3.80 -36.82
C ASP A 151 32.57 3.33 -37.35
N SER A 152 32.27 2.03 -37.32
CA SER A 152 30.97 1.50 -37.72
C SER A 152 29.84 2.01 -36.82
N THR A 153 28.65 2.22 -37.39
CA THR A 153 27.46 2.70 -36.68
C THR A 153 27.04 1.81 -35.49
N LEU A 154 27.45 0.53 -35.51
CA LEU A 154 27.26 -0.41 -34.39
C LEU A 154 28.04 -0.02 -33.12
N ALA A 155 29.12 0.77 -33.21
CA ALA A 155 29.86 1.23 -32.04
C ALA A 155 28.96 2.02 -31.07
N TYR A 156 28.03 2.83 -31.59
CA TYR A 156 27.05 3.58 -30.79
C TYR A 156 25.98 2.71 -30.13
N VAL A 157 25.74 1.48 -30.62
CA VAL A 157 24.83 0.52 -29.95
C VAL A 157 25.40 0.10 -28.59
N SER A 158 26.73 -0.06 -28.50
CA SER A 158 27.42 -0.58 -27.30
C SER A 158 27.15 0.24 -26.03
N VAL A 159 26.89 1.55 -26.20
CA VAL A 159 26.53 2.52 -25.16
C VAL A 159 25.32 2.08 -24.31
N CYS A 160 24.42 1.26 -24.88
CA CYS A 160 23.23 0.75 -24.19
C CYS A 160 23.56 -0.18 -23.01
N THR A 161 24.66 -0.94 -23.10
CA THR A 161 25.01 -1.97 -22.11
C THR A 161 25.60 -1.35 -20.82
N PRO A 162 26.51 -0.36 -20.87
CA PRO A 162 26.88 0.46 -19.72
C PRO A 162 25.70 1.22 -19.10
N LEU A 163 24.81 1.81 -19.91
CA LEU A 163 23.61 2.52 -19.43
C LEU A 163 22.72 1.59 -18.58
N LEU A 164 22.41 0.41 -19.11
CA LEU A 164 21.64 -0.62 -18.43
C LEU A 164 22.34 -1.12 -17.16
N ALA A 165 23.67 -1.28 -17.18
CA ALA A 165 24.45 -1.64 -15.99
C ALA A 165 24.32 -0.61 -14.86
N GLY A 166 24.30 0.69 -15.18
CA GLY A 166 24.04 1.75 -14.22
C GLY A 166 22.63 1.71 -13.64
N ILE A 167 21.62 1.43 -14.47
CA ILE A 167 20.22 1.31 -14.03
C ILE A 167 20.04 0.10 -13.09
N LEU A 168 20.67 -1.04 -13.39
CA LEU A 168 20.49 -2.30 -12.64
C LEU A 168 21.35 -2.40 -11.37
N TYR A 169 22.65 -2.09 -11.45
CA TYR A 169 23.60 -2.30 -10.34
C TYR A 169 24.16 -0.99 -9.75
N GLY A 170 23.67 0.17 -10.21
CA GLY A 170 24.17 1.47 -9.80
C GLY A 170 25.62 1.73 -10.24
N TRP A 171 26.26 2.68 -9.56
CA TRP A 171 27.57 3.21 -9.96
C TRP A 171 28.69 2.15 -10.07
N ARG A 172 28.62 1.07 -9.27
CA ARG A 172 29.64 0.01 -9.27
C ARG A 172 29.59 -0.82 -10.56
N GLY A 173 28.40 -1.28 -10.96
CA GLY A 173 28.25 -2.04 -12.21
C GLY A 173 28.42 -1.15 -13.45
N ALA A 174 27.97 0.11 -13.38
CA ALA A 174 28.30 1.12 -14.39
C ALA A 174 29.81 1.25 -14.58
N ALA A 175 30.58 1.51 -13.51
CA ALA A 175 32.02 1.67 -13.60
C ALA A 175 32.72 0.44 -14.19
N VAL A 176 32.34 -0.78 -13.76
CA VAL A 176 32.94 -2.02 -14.27
C VAL A 176 32.61 -2.26 -15.74
N LEU A 177 31.34 -2.21 -16.15
CA LEU A 177 30.97 -2.50 -17.53
C LEU A 177 31.28 -1.36 -18.51
N ALA A 178 31.25 -0.09 -18.06
CA ALA A 178 31.68 1.04 -18.87
C ALA A 178 33.21 1.05 -19.08
N SER A 179 34.01 0.73 -18.05
CA SER A 179 35.47 0.62 -18.22
C SER A 179 35.86 -0.59 -19.06
N LEU A 180 35.18 -1.74 -18.92
CA LEU A 180 35.36 -2.89 -19.80
C LEU A 180 35.03 -2.55 -21.27
N GLN A 181 33.88 -1.93 -21.53
CA GLN A 181 33.47 -1.52 -22.88
C GLN A 181 34.44 -0.49 -23.48
N SER A 182 34.92 0.46 -22.67
CA SER A 182 35.91 1.47 -23.07
C SER A 182 37.27 0.85 -23.38
N LEU A 183 37.73 -0.10 -22.57
CA LEU A 183 38.97 -0.84 -22.80
C LEU A 183 38.90 -1.66 -24.09
N ILE A 184 37.78 -2.35 -24.33
CA ILE A 184 37.56 -3.10 -25.58
C ILE A 184 37.61 -2.17 -26.80
N LEU A 185 36.93 -1.02 -26.76
CA LEU A 185 36.96 -0.02 -27.84
C LEU A 185 38.38 0.52 -28.09
N LEU A 186 39.13 0.81 -27.02
CA LEU A 186 40.52 1.27 -27.12
C LEU A 186 41.46 0.20 -27.69
N LEU A 187 41.27 -1.07 -27.34
CA LEU A 187 42.04 -2.19 -27.89
C LEU A 187 41.77 -2.41 -29.39
N VAL A 188 40.51 -2.29 -29.83
CA VAL A 188 40.16 -2.33 -31.26
C VAL A 188 40.78 -1.16 -32.01
N GLN A 189 40.65 0.07 -31.50
CA GLN A 189 41.27 1.27 -32.09
C GLN A 189 42.81 1.19 -32.15
N ALA A 190 43.45 0.56 -31.17
CA ALA A 190 44.90 0.35 -31.15
C ALA A 190 45.37 -0.70 -32.17
N ALA A 191 44.59 -1.77 -32.38
CA ALA A 191 44.88 -2.81 -33.37
C ALA A 191 44.83 -2.28 -34.81
N GLU A 192 43.87 -1.38 -35.09
CA GLU A 192 43.71 -0.69 -36.39
C GLU A 192 44.77 0.39 -36.67
N GLN A 193 45.70 0.67 -35.75
CA GLN A 193 46.77 1.69 -35.82
C GLN A 193 46.30 3.16 -35.99
N ASN A 194 45.00 3.41 -36.25
CA ASN A 194 44.41 4.73 -36.50
C ASN A 194 44.40 5.68 -35.29
N LEU A 195 44.77 5.20 -34.09
CA LEU A 195 44.78 5.95 -32.83
C LEU A 195 45.48 7.32 -32.91
N HIS A 196 46.54 7.44 -33.72
CA HIS A 196 47.31 8.69 -33.85
C HIS A 196 46.72 9.71 -34.83
N ALA A 197 45.82 9.31 -35.74
CA ALA A 197 45.27 10.22 -36.75
C ALA A 197 44.22 11.18 -36.16
N HIS A 198 43.28 10.65 -35.36
CA HIS A 198 42.19 11.42 -34.76
C HIS A 198 41.92 11.00 -33.32
N LEU A 199 42.90 11.19 -32.42
CA LEU A 199 42.81 10.84 -30.99
C LEU A 199 41.51 11.32 -30.31
N ALA A 200 41.05 12.53 -30.66
CA ALA A 200 39.80 13.09 -30.15
C ALA A 200 38.55 12.30 -30.58
N GLN A 201 38.49 11.84 -31.84
CA GLN A 201 37.38 11.04 -32.36
C GLN A 201 37.40 9.62 -31.78
N ALA A 202 38.59 9.00 -31.69
CA ALA A 202 38.77 7.70 -31.07
C ALA A 202 38.32 7.67 -29.59
N ALA A 203 38.43 8.80 -28.88
CA ALA A 203 37.98 8.95 -27.50
C ALA A 203 36.46 9.16 -27.33
N LEU A 204 35.71 9.52 -28.38
CA LEU A 204 34.28 9.85 -28.28
C LEU A 204 33.43 8.66 -27.79
N VAL A 205 33.54 7.49 -28.42
CA VAL A 205 32.70 6.33 -28.07
C VAL A 205 33.05 5.76 -26.68
N PRO A 206 34.33 5.59 -26.28
CA PRO A 206 34.70 5.27 -24.90
C PRO A 206 34.17 6.31 -23.88
N GLY A 207 34.33 7.60 -24.16
CA GLY A 207 33.79 8.68 -23.31
C GLY A 207 32.27 8.61 -23.16
N LEU A 208 31.56 8.36 -24.26
CA LEU A 208 30.11 8.18 -24.29
C LEU A 208 29.65 6.95 -23.49
N CYS A 209 30.42 5.85 -23.51
CA CYS A 209 30.15 4.68 -22.67
C CYS A 209 30.26 4.98 -21.17
N LEU A 210 31.28 5.75 -20.76
CA LEU A 210 31.44 6.21 -19.38
C LEU A 210 30.30 7.15 -18.96
N ILE A 211 29.96 8.13 -19.80
CA ILE A 211 28.85 9.07 -19.58
C ILE A 211 27.51 8.33 -19.47
N ALA A 212 27.25 7.34 -20.33
CA ALA A 212 26.01 6.57 -20.31
C ALA A 212 25.90 5.69 -19.05
N GLY A 213 26.99 5.04 -18.63
CA GLY A 213 27.02 4.31 -17.35
C GLY A 213 26.74 5.22 -16.15
N ALA A 214 27.37 6.40 -16.11
CA ALA A 214 27.12 7.41 -15.08
C ALA A 214 25.67 7.93 -15.13
N ALA A 215 25.11 8.17 -16.32
CA ALA A 215 23.73 8.60 -16.50
C ALA A 215 22.73 7.55 -15.98
N GLY A 216 22.93 6.26 -16.30
CA GLY A 216 22.08 5.18 -15.79
C GLY A 216 22.14 5.03 -14.26
N ALA A 217 23.34 5.17 -13.68
CA ALA A 217 23.51 5.17 -12.22
C ALA A 217 22.89 6.41 -11.56
N SER A 218 22.93 7.57 -12.22
CA SER A 218 22.27 8.81 -11.78
C SER A 218 20.75 8.67 -11.84
N GLN A 219 20.20 8.16 -12.94
CA GLN A 219 18.77 7.87 -13.11
C GLN A 219 18.25 6.91 -12.03
N ARG A 220 18.97 5.80 -11.75
CA ARG A 220 18.65 4.88 -10.64
C ARG A 220 18.62 5.61 -9.30
N THR A 221 19.63 6.43 -9.03
CA THR A 221 19.75 7.21 -7.78
C THR A 221 18.61 8.21 -7.64
N LEU A 222 18.20 8.85 -8.74
CA LEU A 222 17.12 9.82 -8.80
C LEU A 222 15.75 9.16 -8.57
N LEU A 223 15.47 8.01 -9.20
CA LEU A 223 14.27 7.21 -8.93
C LEU A 223 14.16 6.81 -7.45
N LEU A 224 15.25 6.31 -6.86
CA LEU A 224 15.26 5.89 -5.44
C LEU A 224 15.08 7.09 -4.49
N ARG A 225 15.62 8.26 -4.82
CA ARG A 225 15.42 9.50 -4.06
C ARG A 225 13.98 10.01 -4.16
N PHE A 226 13.38 10.05 -5.35
CA PHE A 226 11.97 10.40 -5.49
C PHE A 226 11.06 9.39 -4.78
N GLY A 227 11.32 8.08 -4.91
CA GLY A 227 10.58 7.04 -4.20
C GLY A 227 10.72 7.08 -2.66
N ALA A 228 11.77 7.71 -2.13
CA ALA A 228 11.86 8.05 -0.71
C ALA A 228 11.07 9.34 -0.36
N ALA A 229 11.22 10.39 -1.17
CA ALA A 229 10.55 11.68 -0.94
C ALA A 229 9.02 11.57 -1.03
N THR A 230 8.48 10.85 -2.02
CA THR A 230 7.03 10.63 -2.17
C THR A 230 6.45 9.89 -0.97
N ARG A 231 7.15 8.89 -0.41
CA ARG A 231 6.70 8.19 0.82
C ARG A 231 6.73 9.10 2.04
N ALA A 232 7.76 9.92 2.19
CA ALA A 232 7.82 10.92 3.27
C ALA A 232 6.65 11.93 3.16
N LEU A 233 6.26 12.29 1.93
CA LEU A 233 5.13 13.18 1.66
C LEU A 233 3.77 12.51 1.93
N THR A 234 3.52 11.29 1.45
CA THR A 234 2.25 10.58 1.72
C THR A 234 2.05 10.29 3.19
N THR A 235 3.08 9.83 3.90
CA THR A 235 3.01 9.59 5.35
C THR A 235 2.84 10.89 6.16
N ALA A 236 3.37 12.03 5.68
CA ALA A 236 3.08 13.33 6.27
C ALA A 236 1.62 13.77 6.05
N HIS A 237 1.08 13.61 4.83
CA HIS A 237 -0.33 13.91 4.56
C HIS A 237 -1.29 13.02 5.36
N ALA A 238 -1.02 11.72 5.50
CA ALA A 238 -1.82 10.81 6.31
C ALA A 238 -1.86 11.24 7.79
N ARG A 239 -0.73 11.70 8.34
CA ARG A 239 -0.67 12.26 9.70
C ARG A 239 -1.42 13.58 9.84
N LEU A 240 -1.36 14.47 8.84
CA LEU A 240 -2.11 15.72 8.85
C LEU A 240 -3.62 15.47 8.82
N ALA A 241 -4.10 14.59 7.92
CA ALA A 241 -5.51 14.21 7.85
C ALA A 241 -6.03 13.55 9.14
N ALA A 242 -5.21 12.73 9.81
CA ALA A 242 -5.56 12.16 11.11
C ALA A 242 -5.66 13.22 12.22
N VAL A 243 -4.77 14.22 12.25
CA VAL A 243 -4.83 15.34 13.20
C VAL A 243 -6.03 16.25 12.91
N GLU A 244 -6.34 16.48 11.64
CA GLU A 244 -7.49 17.24 11.17
C GLU A 244 -8.80 16.58 11.63
N ALA A 245 -9.00 15.28 11.35
CA ALA A 245 -10.17 14.52 11.79
C ALA A 245 -10.34 14.50 13.33
N VAL A 246 -9.24 14.35 14.09
CA VAL A 246 -9.27 14.47 15.56
C VAL A 246 -9.63 15.89 16.01
N SER A 247 -9.25 16.93 15.26
CA SER A 247 -9.66 18.32 15.56
C SER A 247 -11.14 18.58 15.25
N GLU A 248 -11.67 18.01 14.15
CA GLU A 248 -13.08 18.12 13.78
C GLU A 248 -13.99 17.43 14.81
N GLU A 249 -13.66 16.20 15.22
CA GLU A 249 -14.46 15.47 16.21
C GLU A 249 -14.38 16.12 17.59
N ARG A 250 -13.22 16.69 17.99
CA ARG A 250 -13.14 17.53 19.20
C ARG A 250 -14.01 18.78 19.10
N ALA A 251 -14.06 19.43 17.94
CA ALA A 251 -14.90 20.61 17.71
C ALA A 251 -16.39 20.27 17.60
N ARG A 252 -16.74 19.04 17.20
CA ARG A 252 -18.10 18.49 17.23
C ARG A 252 -18.54 18.14 18.64
N LEU A 253 -17.76 17.33 19.33
CA LEU A 253 -17.93 17.00 20.75
C LEU A 253 -18.12 18.26 21.60
N ALA A 254 -17.29 19.29 21.42
CA ALA A 254 -17.41 20.55 22.17
C ALA A 254 -18.77 21.24 21.98
N ARG A 255 -19.37 21.15 20.78
CA ARG A 255 -20.73 21.63 20.51
C ARG A 255 -21.78 20.74 21.15
N ASP A 256 -21.72 19.43 20.95
CA ASP A 256 -22.68 18.47 21.51
C ASP A 256 -22.69 18.50 23.06
N MET A 257 -21.51 18.73 23.68
CA MET A 257 -21.35 19.00 25.12
C MET A 257 -21.98 20.34 25.53
N HIS A 258 -21.66 21.43 24.82
CA HIS A 258 -22.20 22.76 25.14
C HIS A 258 -23.73 22.77 25.05
N ASP A 259 -24.29 22.21 23.97
CA ASP A 259 -25.73 22.09 23.75
C ASP A 259 -26.43 21.31 24.87
N SER A 260 -25.85 20.17 25.27
CA SER A 260 -26.44 19.29 26.29
C SER A 260 -26.37 19.92 27.68
N VAL A 261 -25.20 20.45 28.06
CA VAL A 261 -24.99 21.12 29.36
C VAL A 261 -25.81 22.40 29.46
N ALA A 262 -25.90 23.22 28.40
CA ALA A 262 -26.69 24.44 28.40
C ALA A 262 -28.19 24.16 28.56
N LYS A 263 -28.75 23.16 27.86
CA LYS A 263 -30.15 22.75 28.00
C LYS A 263 -30.46 22.31 29.44
N THR A 264 -29.59 21.50 30.04
CA THR A 264 -29.81 21.02 31.42
C THR A 264 -29.64 22.14 32.45
N LEU A 265 -28.63 23.01 32.32
CA LEU A 265 -28.45 24.16 33.22
C LEU A 265 -29.60 25.18 33.11
N GLN A 266 -30.11 25.45 31.90
CA GLN A 266 -31.28 26.31 31.71
C GLN A 266 -32.53 25.70 32.39
N GLY A 267 -32.69 24.38 32.34
CA GLY A 267 -33.75 23.67 33.07
C GLY A 267 -33.61 23.77 34.60
N VAL A 268 -32.39 23.76 35.13
CA VAL A 268 -32.13 24.00 36.57
C VAL A 268 -32.44 25.45 36.95
N ALA A 269 -32.06 26.43 36.12
CA ALA A 269 -32.34 27.85 36.33
C ALA A 269 -33.85 28.12 36.40
N LEU A 270 -34.62 27.68 35.40
CA LEU A 270 -36.08 27.83 35.37
C LEU A 270 -36.78 27.19 36.58
N ALA A 271 -36.26 26.07 37.08
CA ALA A 271 -36.77 25.42 38.30
C ALA A 271 -36.43 26.23 39.58
N ALA A 272 -35.28 26.90 39.62
CA ALA A 272 -34.89 27.80 40.71
C ALA A 272 -35.67 29.11 40.70
N ASP A 273 -35.93 29.69 39.53
CA ASP A 273 -36.77 30.89 39.35
C ASP A 273 -38.21 30.61 39.83
N ALA A 274 -38.77 29.45 39.48
CA ALA A 274 -40.09 29.02 39.94
C ALA A 274 -40.16 28.82 41.46
N LEU A 275 -39.08 28.32 42.09
CA LEU A 275 -38.95 28.23 43.55
C LEU A 275 -38.90 29.62 44.18
N ALA A 276 -38.08 30.54 43.65
CA ALA A 276 -37.94 31.90 44.16
C ALA A 276 -39.26 32.69 44.07
N ALA A 277 -39.98 32.59 42.94
CA ALA A 277 -41.29 33.18 42.77
C ALA A 277 -42.34 32.61 43.75
N THR A 278 -42.26 31.32 44.08
CA THR A 278 -43.15 30.67 45.06
C THR A 278 -42.80 31.07 46.50
N ALA A 279 -41.52 31.36 46.79
CA ALA A 279 -41.07 31.85 48.09
C ALA A 279 -41.46 33.31 48.37
N GLY A 280 -41.57 34.14 47.32
CA GLY A 280 -41.91 35.57 47.41
C GLY A 280 -43.40 35.91 47.49
N ALA A 281 -44.29 34.91 47.50
CA ALA A 281 -45.74 35.13 47.63
C ALA A 281 -46.13 35.51 49.07
N GLU A 282 -47.21 36.28 49.27
CA GLU A 282 -47.68 36.72 50.60
C GLU A 282 -47.95 35.57 51.59
N HIS A 283 -48.38 34.42 51.07
CA HIS A 283 -48.66 33.22 51.87
C HIS A 283 -47.99 32.00 51.19
N PRO A 284 -46.70 31.74 51.45
CA PRO A 284 -45.94 30.71 50.75
C PRO A 284 -46.26 29.30 51.30
N ASP A 285 -46.71 28.41 50.41
CA ASP A 285 -46.96 27.00 50.74
C ASP A 285 -45.63 26.26 51.00
N THR A 286 -45.34 26.01 52.28
CA THR A 286 -44.10 25.35 52.74
C THR A 286 -43.95 23.89 52.28
N ALA A 287 -45.03 23.19 51.91
CA ALA A 287 -44.94 21.85 51.34
C ALA A 287 -44.51 21.93 49.87
N ARG A 288 -45.12 22.84 49.10
CA ARG A 288 -44.74 23.13 47.71
C ARG A 288 -43.32 23.67 47.59
N LEU A 289 -42.92 24.53 48.52
CA LEU A 289 -41.57 25.09 48.61
C LEU A 289 -40.51 23.99 48.82
N ARG A 290 -40.77 23.03 49.73
CA ARG A 290 -39.94 21.84 49.87
C ARG A 290 -39.87 21.06 48.57
N GLN A 291 -41.01 20.74 47.94
CA GLN A 291 -41.06 19.94 46.72
C GLN A 291 -40.27 20.56 45.55
N GLN A 292 -40.33 21.89 45.39
CA GLN A 292 -39.59 22.63 44.38
C GLN A 292 -38.08 22.67 44.69
N ALA A 293 -37.67 22.96 45.93
CA ALA A 293 -36.26 22.93 46.33
C ALA A 293 -35.64 21.52 46.14
N ASP A 294 -36.42 20.50 46.42
CA ASP A 294 -36.04 19.09 46.29
C ASP A 294 -35.96 18.66 44.80
N LEU A 295 -36.78 19.25 43.92
CA LEU A 295 -36.65 19.13 42.46
C LEU A 295 -35.38 19.79 41.94
N VAL A 296 -35.09 21.04 42.33
CA VAL A 296 -33.85 21.77 41.96
C VAL A 296 -32.62 21.00 42.44
N ALA A 297 -32.62 20.49 43.68
CA ALA A 297 -31.52 19.71 44.22
C ALA A 297 -31.34 18.36 43.49
N ARG A 298 -32.42 17.73 43.00
CA ARG A 298 -32.34 16.53 42.15
C ARG A 298 -31.82 16.85 40.75
N SER A 299 -32.32 17.88 40.08
CA SER A 299 -31.89 18.23 38.71
C SER A 299 -30.44 18.70 38.68
N ALA A 300 -30.00 19.51 39.64
CA ALA A 300 -28.59 19.91 39.78
C ALA A 300 -27.66 18.72 40.05
N ARG A 301 -28.05 17.77 40.91
CA ARG A 301 -27.28 16.53 41.13
C ARG A 301 -27.22 15.66 39.87
N ARG A 302 -28.32 15.53 39.13
CA ARG A 302 -28.37 14.80 37.86
C ARG A 302 -27.44 15.42 36.82
N ALA A 303 -27.52 16.73 36.61
CA ALA A 303 -26.64 17.47 35.70
C ALA A 303 -25.14 17.28 36.04
N ALA A 304 -24.81 17.28 37.33
CA ALA A 304 -23.46 17.05 37.82
C ALA A 304 -23.00 15.57 37.72
N THR A 305 -23.91 14.62 37.52
CA THR A 305 -23.58 13.22 37.19
C THR A 305 -23.39 13.06 35.69
N GLU A 306 -24.34 13.53 34.88
CA GLU A 306 -24.28 13.45 33.40
C GLU A 306 -22.99 14.14 32.89
N ALA A 307 -22.62 15.31 33.42
CA ALA A 307 -21.36 15.98 33.09
C ALA A 307 -20.10 15.22 33.55
N ARG A 308 -20.18 14.38 34.59
CA ARG A 308 -19.04 13.55 35.06
C ARG A 308 -18.91 12.26 34.26
N GLU A 309 -20.01 11.64 33.86
CA GLU A 309 -20.02 10.47 32.98
C GLU A 309 -19.35 10.83 31.65
N LEU A 310 -19.80 11.92 31.02
CA LEU A 310 -19.20 12.46 29.79
C LEU A 310 -17.70 12.81 29.95
N LEU A 311 -17.29 13.43 31.06
CA LEU A 311 -15.86 13.69 31.35
C LEU A 311 -15.04 12.43 31.69
N THR A 312 -15.68 11.31 32.05
CA THR A 312 -15.00 10.04 32.35
C THR A 312 -14.77 9.24 31.09
N ASP A 313 -15.78 9.17 30.22
CA ASP A 313 -15.73 8.54 28.89
C ASP A 313 -14.58 9.15 28.06
N LEU A 314 -14.55 10.49 27.99
CA LEU A 314 -13.48 11.28 27.36
C LEU A 314 -12.08 11.14 27.99
N ARG A 315 -11.98 10.51 29.17
CA ARG A 315 -10.70 10.25 29.86
C ARG A 315 -10.19 8.82 29.65
N GLN A 316 -11.01 7.93 29.08
CA GLN A 316 -10.60 6.57 28.72
C GLN A 316 -10.05 6.52 27.28
N GLU A 317 -10.67 7.23 26.34
CA GLU A 317 -10.20 7.46 24.96
C GLU A 317 -8.70 7.79 24.77
N PRO A 318 -8.01 8.58 25.63
CA PRO A 318 -6.63 9.00 25.35
C PRO A 318 -5.54 7.91 25.52
N HIS A 319 -5.86 6.73 26.05
CA HIS A 319 -4.87 5.73 26.45
C HIS A 319 -4.87 4.49 25.55
N GLY A 320 -4.32 4.66 24.34
CA GLY A 320 -4.10 3.58 23.36
C GLY A 320 -3.04 2.52 23.73
N GLY A 321 -2.94 2.16 25.01
CA GLY A 321 -2.29 0.93 25.45
C GLY A 321 -3.30 -0.23 25.46
N PRO A 322 -2.85 -1.49 25.43
CA PRO A 322 -3.76 -2.62 25.56
C PRO A 322 -4.37 -2.65 26.96
N SER A 323 -5.61 -2.15 27.08
CA SER A 323 -6.45 -2.38 28.26
C SER A 323 -6.52 -3.90 28.51
N PRO A 324 -6.37 -4.38 29.75
CA PRO A 324 -6.40 -5.82 30.03
C PRO A 324 -7.70 -6.40 29.49
N THR A 325 -7.61 -7.57 28.84
CA THR A 325 -8.70 -8.23 28.11
C THR A 325 -9.85 -8.61 29.05
N THR A 326 -10.66 -7.60 29.33
CA THR A 326 -11.93 -7.71 30.04
C THR A 326 -12.86 -8.45 29.09
N ASP A 327 -13.38 -9.60 29.52
CA ASP A 327 -14.27 -10.39 28.70
C ASP A 327 -15.52 -9.57 28.36
N LEU A 328 -15.55 -9.07 27.13
CA LEU A 328 -16.60 -8.20 26.62
C LEU A 328 -17.96 -8.93 26.64
N VAL A 329 -17.96 -10.25 26.47
CA VAL A 329 -19.17 -11.08 26.52
C VAL A 329 -19.67 -11.16 27.97
N ALA A 330 -18.79 -11.42 28.94
CA ALA A 330 -19.17 -11.40 30.36
C ALA A 330 -19.69 -10.03 30.82
N SER A 331 -19.06 -8.94 30.37
CA SER A 331 -19.49 -7.57 30.69
C SER A 331 -20.86 -7.24 30.09
N LEU A 332 -21.08 -7.56 28.80
CA LEU A 332 -22.37 -7.38 28.13
C LEU A 332 -23.48 -8.23 28.76
N ILE A 333 -23.19 -9.47 29.17
CA ILE A 333 -24.14 -10.33 29.90
C ILE A 333 -24.52 -9.69 31.24
N ALA A 334 -23.56 -9.17 32.00
CA ALA A 334 -23.81 -8.50 33.28
C ALA A 334 -24.71 -7.27 33.12
N GLU A 335 -24.42 -6.39 32.15
CA GLU A 335 -25.26 -5.20 31.91
C GLU A 335 -26.65 -5.55 31.35
N THR A 336 -26.76 -6.65 30.58
CA THR A 336 -28.06 -7.17 30.10
C THR A 336 -28.93 -7.69 31.26
N HIS A 337 -28.34 -8.36 32.24
CA HIS A 337 -29.03 -8.72 33.48
C HIS A 337 -29.40 -7.49 34.31
N ALA A 338 -28.53 -6.50 34.42
CA ALA A 338 -28.82 -5.24 35.13
C ALA A 338 -29.97 -4.47 34.46
N PHE A 339 -29.99 -4.36 33.13
CA PHE A 339 -31.09 -3.78 32.37
C PHE A 339 -32.42 -4.51 32.63
N THR A 340 -32.40 -5.85 32.58
CA THR A 340 -33.58 -6.69 32.85
C THR A 340 -34.11 -6.45 34.27
N ALA A 341 -33.24 -6.38 35.26
CA ALA A 341 -33.61 -6.12 36.65
C ALA A 341 -34.16 -4.69 36.88
N ARG A 342 -33.64 -3.68 36.15
CA ARG A 342 -34.11 -2.28 36.25
C ARG A 342 -35.46 -2.05 35.56
N THR A 343 -35.78 -2.80 34.49
CA THR A 343 -36.91 -2.50 33.60
C THR A 343 -38.04 -3.52 33.63
N GLY A 344 -37.77 -4.75 34.10
CA GLY A 344 -38.70 -5.88 34.01
C GLY A 344 -38.84 -6.45 32.59
N LEU A 345 -38.14 -5.89 31.59
CA LEU A 345 -38.14 -6.38 30.22
C LEU A 345 -37.02 -7.44 30.05
N PRO A 346 -37.34 -8.69 29.68
CA PRO A 346 -36.33 -9.73 29.53
C PRO A 346 -35.44 -9.45 28.31
N ALA A 347 -34.17 -9.16 28.56
CA ALA A 347 -33.13 -9.05 27.54
C ALA A 347 -32.16 -10.24 27.65
N VAL A 348 -31.64 -10.70 26.51
CA VAL A 348 -30.69 -11.82 26.44
C VAL A 348 -29.56 -11.43 25.48
N CYS A 349 -28.31 -11.60 25.92
CA CYS A 349 -27.14 -11.36 25.09
C CYS A 349 -26.62 -12.70 24.54
N HIS A 350 -26.43 -12.78 23.23
CA HIS A 350 -25.84 -13.95 22.56
C HIS A 350 -24.55 -13.51 21.83
N PRO A 351 -23.40 -14.17 22.06
CA PRO A 351 -22.19 -13.91 21.28
C PRO A 351 -22.40 -14.39 19.84
N ALA A 352 -22.07 -13.51 18.88
CA ALA A 352 -22.25 -13.80 17.46
C ALA A 352 -21.40 -15.01 17.02
N GLY A 353 -22.07 -16.11 16.66
CA GLY A 353 -21.45 -17.37 16.27
C GLY A 353 -21.86 -18.59 17.10
N ALA A 354 -22.47 -18.39 18.28
CA ALA A 354 -23.13 -19.48 19.00
C ALA A 354 -24.44 -19.90 18.29
N PRO A 355 -24.69 -21.21 18.07
CA PRO A 355 -25.98 -21.68 17.58
C PRO A 355 -27.09 -21.50 18.62
N VAL A 356 -28.33 -21.32 18.14
CA VAL A 356 -29.56 -21.12 18.91
C VAL A 356 -30.33 -22.42 19.07
#